data_AF-A0A2A7UM83-F1
#
_entry.id   AF-A0A2A7UM83-F1
#
_cell.length_a   1.000
_cell.length_b   1.000
_cell.length_c   1.000
_cell.angle_alpha   90.00
_cell.angle_beta   90.00
_cell.angle_gamma   90.00
#
_symmetry.space_group_name_H-M   'P 1'
#
loop_
_entity.id
_entity.type
_entity.pdbx_description
1 polymer ?
#
loop_
_entity_poly.entity_id
_entity_poly.type
_entity_poly.pdbx_seq_one_letter_code
_entity_poly.pdbx_strand_id
1 'polypeptide(L)'
;MLSRPAQQADSRRPRPDTRPRPRPLDLTALVGKLTERDRWLLRMLHEHRVLTTNQLAALAFPTPAKALRRLTLLHRYGVVDRFRPLRTRGSAPMHWVLAPVGAGVLAAEAGITLRELGYNHQRALAVSHSLHLSHTLGVADWFTALIAHPARDQRGEPSHVRAWWSQTRCERLWGDLAHPDAFGRYTYAETTLDFFLEYDLDTTRELSKVAAKLNGFAELARTTGLITPVLFWVPSIARETRTRAALHRTWERLPDPEAMPVATAAAELVSPGAQASPAEQVWLPLGTDSERKRLHHLAAAWPRRTPPAEEIDPEPTALGGIITLSPPPPQPPRSESW
;
A
#
# COMPACT_ATOMS: atom_id res chain seq x y z
N MET A 1 -1.36 1.97 -13.20
CA MET A 1 -1.11 2.91 -14.32
C MET A 1 -0.21 4.01 -13.79
N LEU A 2 1.03 3.68 -13.40
CA LEU A 2 1.81 4.53 -12.48
C LEU A 2 2.15 5.89 -13.07
N SER A 3 2.46 5.96 -14.36
CA SER A 3 2.83 7.21 -15.03
C SER A 3 1.65 8.19 -15.21
N ARG A 4 0.41 7.74 -14.97
CA ARG A 4 -0.82 8.55 -15.04
C ARG A 4 -1.82 8.08 -13.98
N PRO A 5 -1.70 8.54 -12.72
CA PRO A 5 -2.66 8.20 -11.68
C PRO A 5 -4.07 8.66 -12.07
N ALA A 6 -5.08 7.83 -11.77
CA ALA A 6 -6.46 8.16 -12.06
C ALA A 6 -6.92 9.35 -11.20
N GLN A 7 -7.60 10.31 -11.80
CA GLN A 7 -8.16 11.44 -11.07
C GLN A 7 -9.39 11.01 -10.25
N GLN A 8 -9.60 11.64 -9.09
CA GLN A 8 -10.74 11.34 -8.22
C GLN A 8 -12.10 11.62 -8.92
N ALA A 9 -12.15 12.61 -9.81
CA ALA A 9 -13.36 12.97 -10.57
C ALA A 9 -13.87 11.87 -11.51
N ASP A 10 -13.05 10.85 -11.82
CA ASP A 10 -13.39 9.78 -12.76
C ASP A 10 -14.26 8.67 -12.15
N SER A 11 -14.45 8.67 -10.82
CA SER A 11 -15.18 7.62 -10.09
C SER A 11 -16.52 8.16 -9.58
N ARG A 12 -17.64 7.73 -10.18
CA ARG A 12 -19.01 7.99 -9.66
C ARG A 12 -19.52 6.82 -8.82
N ARG A 13 -20.65 7.05 -8.11
CA ARG A 13 -21.33 6.07 -7.25
C ARG A 13 -21.28 4.65 -7.85
N PRO A 14 -20.78 3.64 -7.10
CA PRO A 14 -20.76 2.25 -7.53
C PRO A 14 -22.15 1.74 -7.89
N ARG A 15 -22.20 0.80 -8.83
CA ARG A 15 -23.39 -0.02 -9.03
C ARG A 15 -23.30 -1.24 -8.12
N PRO A 16 -24.25 -1.45 -7.19
CA PRO A 16 -24.27 -2.67 -6.40
C PRO A 16 -24.45 -3.89 -7.33
N ASP A 17 -23.72 -4.98 -7.06
CA ASP A 17 -23.99 -6.26 -7.74
C ASP A 17 -25.27 -6.83 -7.14
N THR A 18 -26.36 -6.80 -7.91
CA THR A 18 -27.71 -7.21 -7.46
C THR A 18 -27.94 -8.71 -7.55
N ARG A 19 -26.89 -9.51 -7.79
CA ARG A 19 -27.01 -10.96 -7.91
C ARG A 19 -27.27 -11.60 -6.54
N PRO A 20 -28.16 -12.61 -6.47
CA PRO A 20 -28.43 -13.32 -5.23
C PRO A 20 -27.14 -13.93 -4.68
N ARG A 21 -26.88 -13.66 -3.39
CA ARG A 21 -25.72 -14.19 -2.70
C ARG A 21 -25.84 -15.71 -2.59
N PRO A 22 -24.78 -16.47 -2.93
CA PRO A 22 -24.76 -17.89 -2.65
C PRO A 22 -24.87 -18.14 -1.14
N ARG A 23 -25.58 -19.20 -0.77
CA ARG A 23 -25.74 -19.62 0.63
C ARG A 23 -24.34 -19.88 1.22
N PRO A 24 -24.01 -19.38 2.44
CA PRO A 24 -22.72 -19.64 3.04
C PRO A 24 -22.45 -21.14 3.09
N LEU A 25 -21.29 -21.57 2.60
CA LEU A 25 -20.80 -22.91 2.86
C LEU A 25 -20.52 -23.04 4.38
N ASP A 26 -20.70 -24.23 4.93
CA ASP A 26 -20.18 -24.56 6.26
C ASP A 26 -18.68 -24.21 6.30
N LEU A 27 -18.24 -23.49 7.33
CA LEU A 27 -16.86 -23.04 7.51
C LEU A 27 -15.89 -24.23 7.47
N THR A 28 -16.28 -25.38 8.02
CA THR A 28 -15.47 -26.60 8.01
C THR A 28 -15.23 -27.12 6.59
N ALA A 29 -16.26 -27.11 5.75
CA ALA A 29 -16.17 -27.51 4.34
C ALA A 29 -15.44 -26.47 3.46
N LEU A 30 -15.29 -25.25 3.96
CA LEU A 30 -14.59 -24.16 3.27
C LEU A 30 -13.08 -24.16 3.55
N VAL A 31 -12.66 -24.49 4.77
CA VAL A 31 -11.24 -24.56 5.15
C VAL A 31 -10.45 -25.51 4.22
N GLY A 32 -11.03 -26.66 3.86
CA GLY A 32 -10.41 -27.60 2.92
C GLY A 32 -10.40 -27.15 1.44
N LYS A 33 -11.05 -26.03 1.09
CA LYS A 33 -11.13 -25.52 -0.29
C LYS A 33 -10.27 -24.29 -0.56
N LEU A 34 -9.81 -23.62 0.49
CA LEU A 34 -8.93 -22.45 0.42
C LEU A 34 -7.47 -22.91 0.38
N THR A 35 -6.71 -22.41 -0.60
CA THR A 35 -5.27 -22.61 -0.65
C THR A 35 -4.55 -21.57 0.21
N GLU A 36 -3.26 -21.79 0.49
CA GLU A 36 -2.43 -20.80 1.19
C GLU A 36 -2.39 -19.44 0.47
N ARG A 37 -2.44 -19.45 -0.87
CA ARG A 37 -2.54 -18.22 -1.67
C ARG A 37 -3.86 -17.50 -1.43
N ASP A 38 -4.97 -18.22 -1.28
CA ASP A 38 -6.25 -17.57 -0.99
C ASP A 38 -6.25 -16.98 0.43
N ARG A 39 -5.71 -17.70 1.42
CA ARG A 39 -5.57 -17.18 2.80
C ARG A 39 -4.71 -15.92 2.84
N TRP A 40 -3.58 -15.94 2.12
CA TRP A 40 -2.75 -14.75 1.92
C TRP A 40 -3.56 -13.61 1.29
N LEU A 41 -4.38 -13.88 0.27
CA LEU A 41 -5.22 -12.88 -0.37
C LEU A 41 -6.26 -12.29 0.60
N LEU A 42 -6.86 -13.11 1.47
CA LEU A 42 -7.78 -12.63 2.51
C LEU A 42 -7.05 -11.69 3.49
N ARG A 43 -5.83 -12.04 3.92
CA ARG A 43 -4.99 -11.16 4.77
C ARG A 43 -4.63 -9.85 4.06
N MET A 44 -4.28 -9.89 2.77
CA MET A 44 -4.03 -8.69 1.97
C MET A 44 -5.28 -7.79 1.87
N LEU A 45 -6.46 -8.36 1.68
CA LEU A 45 -7.71 -7.61 1.65
C LEU A 45 -8.13 -7.09 3.03
N HIS A 46 -7.74 -7.76 4.11
CA HIS A 46 -7.90 -7.24 5.47
C HIS A 46 -7.00 -6.03 5.71
N GLU A 47 -5.70 -6.15 5.38
CA GLU A 47 -4.69 -5.10 5.55
C GLU A 47 -5.01 -3.87 4.70
N HIS A 48 -5.24 -4.04 3.39
CA HIS A 48 -5.37 -2.91 2.46
C HIS A 48 -6.82 -2.50 2.17
N ARG A 49 -7.80 -3.21 2.76
CA ARG A 49 -9.27 -3.04 2.61
C ARG A 49 -9.84 -3.28 1.21
N VAL A 50 -9.15 -2.83 0.16
CA VAL A 50 -9.57 -2.97 -1.23
C VAL A 50 -8.38 -3.14 -2.15
N LEU A 51 -8.45 -4.10 -3.06
CA LEU A 51 -7.49 -4.27 -4.16
C LEU A 51 -8.24 -4.58 -5.47
N THR A 52 -7.69 -4.16 -6.60
CA THR A 52 -8.28 -4.45 -7.91
C THR A 52 -7.87 -5.83 -8.43
N THR A 53 -8.62 -6.36 -9.40
CA THR A 53 -8.20 -7.58 -10.13
C THR A 53 -6.79 -7.47 -10.69
N ASN A 54 -6.41 -6.30 -11.21
CA ASN A 54 -5.10 -6.11 -11.84
C ASN A 54 -3.98 -6.11 -10.81
N GLN A 55 -4.19 -5.46 -9.66
CA GLN A 55 -3.24 -5.46 -8.54
C GLN A 55 -3.05 -6.87 -7.99
N LEU A 56 -4.15 -7.58 -7.70
CA LEU A 56 -4.09 -8.96 -7.21
C LEU A 56 -3.46 -9.91 -8.25
N ALA A 57 -3.75 -9.71 -9.54
CA ALA A 57 -3.12 -10.46 -10.60
C ALA A 57 -1.61 -10.24 -10.63
N ALA A 58 -1.16 -8.99 -10.59
CA ALA A 58 0.27 -8.65 -10.60
C ALA A 58 1.04 -9.25 -9.42
N LEU A 59 0.42 -9.38 -8.25
CA LEU A 59 1.06 -9.93 -7.06
C LEU A 59 1.11 -11.46 -7.04
N ALA A 60 0.04 -12.13 -7.46
CA ALA A 60 -0.15 -13.54 -7.10
C ALA A 60 -0.62 -14.47 -8.21
N PHE A 61 -0.82 -13.98 -9.44
CA PHE A 61 -1.32 -14.81 -10.52
C PHE A 61 -0.51 -14.63 -11.81
N PRO A 62 -0.31 -15.71 -12.59
CA PRO A 62 0.41 -15.60 -13.86
C PRO A 62 -0.27 -14.68 -14.88
N THR A 63 -1.61 -14.61 -14.85
CA THR A 63 -2.38 -13.76 -15.75
C THR A 63 -3.62 -13.17 -15.07
N PRO A 64 -4.11 -12.00 -15.51
CA PRO A 64 -5.35 -11.41 -15.01
C PRO A 64 -6.57 -12.32 -15.20
N ALA A 65 -6.60 -13.14 -16.26
CA ALA A 65 -7.69 -14.08 -16.51
C ALA A 65 -7.74 -15.20 -15.46
N LYS A 66 -6.59 -15.75 -15.07
CA LYS A 66 -6.50 -16.75 -13.99
C LYS A 66 -6.90 -16.14 -12.64
N ALA A 67 -6.43 -14.92 -12.35
CA ALA A 67 -6.83 -14.18 -11.15
C ALA A 67 -8.35 -14.00 -11.08
N LEU A 68 -8.97 -13.51 -12.16
CA LEU A 68 -10.41 -13.27 -12.20
C LEU A 68 -11.22 -14.56 -12.02
N ARG A 69 -10.79 -15.68 -12.61
CA ARG A 69 -11.42 -16.99 -12.41
C ARG A 69 -11.37 -17.41 -10.93
N ARG A 70 -10.20 -17.34 -10.29
CA ARG A 70 -10.07 -17.70 -8.85
C ARG A 70 -10.89 -16.75 -7.97
N LEU A 71 -10.80 -15.45 -8.18
CA LEU A 71 -11.55 -14.44 -7.41
C LEU A 71 -13.07 -14.59 -7.56
N THR A 72 -13.55 -14.97 -8.74
CA THR A 72 -14.98 -15.28 -8.94
C THR A 72 -15.40 -16.51 -8.15
N LEU A 73 -14.55 -17.52 -8.02
CA LEU A 73 -14.81 -18.70 -7.18
C LEU A 73 -14.82 -18.33 -5.69
N LEU A 74 -13.83 -17.57 -5.23
CA LEU A 74 -13.78 -17.08 -3.84
C LEU A 74 -14.99 -16.21 -3.48
N HIS A 75 -15.48 -15.41 -4.42
CA HIS A 75 -16.73 -14.67 -4.26
C HIS A 75 -17.95 -15.59 -4.14
N ARG A 76 -18.00 -16.69 -4.90
CA ARG A 76 -19.05 -17.69 -4.74
C ARG A 76 -19.00 -18.41 -3.39
N TYR A 77 -17.81 -18.52 -2.80
CA TYR A 77 -17.65 -19.02 -1.43
C TYR A 77 -18.01 -17.99 -0.35
N GLY A 78 -18.25 -16.73 -0.74
CA GLY A 78 -18.56 -15.65 0.18
C GLY A 78 -17.37 -15.16 1.00
N VAL A 79 -16.13 -15.51 0.63
CA VAL A 79 -14.91 -15.07 1.35
C VAL A 79 -14.39 -13.72 0.88
N VAL A 80 -14.73 -13.33 -0.35
CA VAL A 80 -14.51 -11.97 -0.87
C VAL A 80 -15.82 -11.42 -1.42
N ASP A 81 -16.01 -10.11 -1.29
CA ASP A 81 -17.08 -9.36 -1.96
C ASP A 81 -16.44 -8.49 -3.03
N ARG A 82 -17.27 -7.90 -3.90
CA ARG A 82 -16.77 -7.12 -5.02
C ARG A 82 -17.69 -5.98 -5.40
N PHE A 83 -17.09 -4.94 -5.96
CA PHE A 83 -17.83 -3.84 -6.57
C PHE A 83 -17.08 -3.30 -7.78
N ARG A 84 -17.79 -2.53 -8.59
CA ARG A 84 -17.19 -1.83 -9.73
C ARG A 84 -17.61 -0.35 -9.70
N PRO A 85 -16.65 0.59 -9.61
CA PRO A 85 -16.92 2.00 -9.79
C PRO A 85 -17.49 2.27 -11.19
N LEU A 86 -18.43 3.22 -11.27
CA LEU A 86 -18.93 3.67 -12.56
C LEU A 86 -17.93 4.65 -13.18
N ARG A 87 -17.46 4.37 -14.39
CA ARG A 87 -16.62 5.28 -15.19
C ARG A 87 -17.43 5.90 -16.32
N THR A 88 -17.04 7.11 -16.72
CA THR A 88 -17.62 7.84 -17.86
C THR A 88 -17.27 7.21 -19.20
N ARG A 89 -16.11 6.55 -19.30
CA ARG A 89 -15.67 5.79 -20.49
C ARG A 89 -14.94 4.51 -20.09
N GLY A 90 -15.11 3.46 -20.90
CA GLY A 90 -14.49 2.15 -20.69
C GLY A 90 -15.06 1.35 -19.51
N SER A 91 -14.37 0.29 -19.11
CA SER A 91 -14.74 -0.51 -17.93
C SER A 91 -13.66 -0.40 -16.85
N ALA A 92 -14.07 -0.19 -15.59
CA ALA A 92 -13.17 -0.31 -14.45
C ALA A 92 -12.87 -1.79 -14.17
N PRO A 93 -11.65 -2.13 -13.71
CA PRO A 93 -11.39 -3.45 -13.14
C PRO A 93 -12.33 -3.71 -11.95
N MET A 94 -12.55 -4.99 -11.64
CA MET A 94 -13.29 -5.34 -10.43
C MET A 94 -12.48 -4.98 -9.20
N HIS A 95 -13.13 -4.44 -8.18
CA HIS A 95 -12.55 -4.13 -6.88
C HIS A 95 -13.02 -5.19 -5.90
N TRP A 96 -12.09 -5.73 -5.13
CA TRP A 96 -12.32 -6.85 -4.21
C TRP A 96 -12.12 -6.38 -2.77
N VAL A 97 -12.99 -6.82 -1.89
CA VAL A 97 -12.94 -6.54 -0.45
C VAL A 97 -13.16 -7.83 0.33
N LEU A 98 -12.75 -7.86 1.59
CA LEU A 98 -12.98 -9.01 2.46
C LEU A 98 -14.49 -9.16 2.77
N ALA A 99 -15.05 -10.35 2.56
CA ALA A 99 -16.44 -10.66 2.90
C ALA A 99 -16.56 -11.36 4.26
N PRO A 100 -17.77 -11.46 4.85
CA PRO A 100 -17.95 -11.93 6.22
C PRO A 100 -17.41 -13.35 6.46
N VAL A 101 -17.58 -14.26 5.49
CA VAL A 101 -17.06 -15.64 5.63
C VAL A 101 -15.54 -15.64 5.64
N GLY A 102 -14.90 -14.82 4.81
CA GLY A 102 -13.44 -14.70 4.75
C GLY A 102 -12.86 -14.07 6.01
N ALA A 103 -13.55 -13.07 6.57
CA ALA A 103 -13.19 -12.51 7.86
C ALA A 103 -13.35 -13.54 9.00
N GLY A 104 -14.35 -14.41 8.92
CA GLY A 104 -14.50 -15.55 9.83
C GLY A 104 -13.35 -16.54 9.74
N VAL A 105 -12.85 -16.82 8.53
CA VAL A 105 -11.65 -17.66 8.32
C VAL A 105 -10.43 -17.03 8.99
N LEU A 106 -10.19 -15.73 8.79
CA LEU A 106 -9.05 -15.03 9.42
C LEU A 106 -9.15 -15.01 10.94
N ALA A 107 -10.35 -14.77 11.48
CA ALA A 107 -10.59 -14.79 12.92
C ALA A 107 -10.30 -16.18 13.51
N ALA A 108 -10.81 -17.24 12.85
CA ALA A 108 -10.56 -18.62 13.27
C ALA A 108 -9.08 -19.01 13.20
N GLU A 109 -8.36 -18.64 12.14
CA GLU A 109 -6.91 -18.88 12.00
C GLU A 109 -6.09 -18.19 13.09
N ALA A 110 -6.51 -17.01 13.52
CA ALA A 110 -5.87 -16.27 14.60
C ALA A 110 -6.35 -16.68 16.01
N GLY A 111 -7.32 -17.59 16.13
CA GLY A 111 -7.89 -17.99 17.42
C GLY A 111 -8.70 -16.89 18.12
N ILE A 112 -9.26 -15.94 17.36
CA ILE A 112 -10.00 -14.79 17.87
C ILE A 112 -11.44 -14.75 17.32
N THR A 113 -12.29 -13.95 17.93
CA THR A 113 -13.65 -13.69 17.42
C THR A 113 -13.65 -12.66 16.30
N LEU A 114 -14.73 -12.64 15.50
CA LEU A 114 -14.92 -11.63 14.46
C LEU A 114 -15.01 -10.20 15.03
N ARG A 115 -15.50 -10.06 16.28
CA ARG A 115 -15.54 -8.80 17.01
C ARG A 115 -14.14 -8.32 17.37
N GLU A 116 -13.29 -9.21 17.89
CA GLU A 116 -11.89 -8.90 18.19
C GLU A 116 -11.09 -8.58 16.92
N LEU A 117 -11.40 -9.20 15.78
CA LEU A 117 -10.81 -8.80 14.50
C LEU A 117 -11.21 -7.37 14.09
N GLY A 118 -12.24 -6.78 14.72
CA GLY A 118 -12.76 -5.45 14.38
C GLY A 118 -13.40 -5.38 12.99
N TYR A 119 -13.82 -6.52 12.43
CA TYR A 119 -14.39 -6.57 11.09
C TYR A 119 -15.85 -6.07 11.08
N ASN A 120 -16.13 -5.14 10.18
CA ASN A 120 -17.49 -4.68 9.89
C ASN A 120 -17.75 -4.72 8.38
N HIS A 121 -18.72 -5.54 7.97
CA HIS A 121 -19.05 -5.75 6.56
C HIS A 121 -19.55 -4.48 5.86
N GLN A 122 -20.39 -3.68 6.53
CA GLN A 122 -20.88 -2.41 5.95
C GLN A 122 -19.73 -1.44 5.73
N ARG A 123 -18.77 -1.37 6.65
CA ARG A 123 -17.54 -0.55 6.50
C ARG A 123 -16.67 -1.05 5.35
N ALA A 124 -16.53 -2.36 5.17
CA ALA A 124 -15.79 -2.94 4.05
C ALA A 124 -16.42 -2.53 2.70
N LEU A 125 -17.74 -2.56 2.58
CA LEU A 125 -18.45 -2.14 1.37
C LEU A 125 -18.50 -0.61 1.19
N ALA A 126 -18.49 0.16 2.28
CA ALA A 126 -18.49 1.63 2.24
C ALA A 126 -17.27 2.19 1.50
N VAL A 127 -16.17 1.43 1.39
CA VAL A 127 -15.00 1.79 0.58
C VAL A 127 -15.37 2.10 -0.87
N SER A 128 -16.41 1.43 -1.40
CA SER A 128 -16.91 1.69 -2.75
C SER A 128 -17.44 3.13 -2.93
N HIS A 129 -17.93 3.76 -1.86
CA HIS A 129 -18.41 5.14 -1.85
C HIS A 129 -17.37 6.14 -1.32
N SER A 130 -16.14 5.69 -1.04
CA SER A 130 -15.10 6.54 -0.47
C SER A 130 -14.60 7.58 -1.47
N LEU A 131 -14.54 8.84 -1.03
CA LEU A 131 -13.87 9.91 -1.76
C LEU A 131 -12.36 9.65 -1.88
N HIS A 132 -11.77 8.83 -1.01
CA HIS A 132 -10.35 8.49 -1.05
C HIS A 132 -10.03 7.23 -1.85
N LEU A 133 -11.00 6.62 -2.54
CA LEU A 133 -10.78 5.37 -3.26
C LEU A 133 -9.64 5.47 -4.29
N SER A 134 -9.62 6.50 -5.14
CA SER A 134 -8.53 6.68 -6.12
C SER A 134 -7.17 6.79 -5.46
N HIS A 135 -7.11 7.41 -4.27
CA HIS A 135 -5.87 7.58 -3.52
C HIS A 135 -5.38 6.23 -2.96
N THR A 136 -6.26 5.49 -2.28
CA THR A 136 -5.96 4.14 -1.77
C THR A 136 -5.50 3.21 -2.90
N LEU A 137 -6.16 3.27 -4.06
CA LEU A 137 -5.77 2.45 -5.22
C LEU A 137 -4.44 2.92 -5.83
N GLY A 138 -4.13 4.22 -5.80
CA GLY A 138 -2.85 4.76 -6.25
C GLY A 138 -1.66 4.28 -5.42
N VAL A 139 -1.82 4.23 -4.09
CA VAL A 139 -0.83 3.63 -3.18
C VAL A 139 -0.65 2.14 -3.47
N ALA A 140 -1.74 1.40 -3.66
CA ALA A 140 -1.65 -0.01 -4.02
C ALA A 140 -1.01 -0.24 -5.40
N ASP A 141 -1.32 0.59 -6.40
CA ASP A 141 -0.66 0.57 -7.70
C ASP A 141 0.86 0.80 -7.55
N TRP A 142 1.28 1.71 -6.67
CA TRP A 142 2.69 1.98 -6.39
C TRP A 142 3.42 0.74 -5.87
N PHE A 143 2.89 0.09 -4.83
CA PHE A 143 3.52 -1.10 -4.24
C PHE A 143 3.44 -2.32 -5.16
N THR A 144 2.29 -2.55 -5.80
CA THR A 144 2.13 -3.68 -6.72
C THR A 144 3.09 -3.60 -7.91
N ALA A 145 3.37 -2.40 -8.42
CA ALA A 145 4.37 -2.21 -9.46
C ALA A 145 5.80 -2.47 -8.97
N LEU A 146 6.13 -1.97 -7.77
CA LEU A 146 7.43 -2.22 -7.15
C LEU A 146 7.69 -3.72 -6.95
N ILE A 147 6.64 -4.48 -6.61
CA ILE A 147 6.71 -5.93 -6.40
C ILE A 147 6.75 -6.70 -7.72
N ALA A 148 5.92 -6.33 -8.69
CA ALA A 148 5.79 -7.04 -9.97
C ALA A 148 6.94 -6.74 -10.96
N HIS A 149 7.60 -5.60 -10.79
CA HIS A 149 8.72 -5.16 -11.63
C HIS A 149 9.94 -4.85 -10.76
N PRO A 150 10.53 -5.89 -10.12
CA PRO A 150 11.68 -5.71 -9.25
C PRO A 150 12.90 -5.28 -10.07
N ALA A 151 13.67 -4.34 -9.53
CA ALA A 151 15.00 -4.05 -10.06
C ALA A 151 15.91 -5.28 -9.88
N ARG A 152 16.92 -5.46 -10.73
CA ARG A 152 17.89 -6.55 -10.60
C ARG A 152 19.26 -6.02 -10.21
N ASP A 153 19.97 -6.74 -9.36
CA ASP A 153 21.37 -6.46 -9.02
C ASP A 153 22.34 -6.91 -10.12
N GLN A 154 23.64 -6.70 -9.91
CA GLN A 154 24.68 -7.10 -10.85
C GLN A 154 24.76 -8.62 -11.07
N ARG A 155 24.25 -9.41 -10.12
CA ARG A 155 24.16 -10.88 -10.18
C ARG A 155 22.85 -11.34 -10.83
N GLY A 156 21.95 -10.41 -11.16
CA GLY A 156 20.63 -10.70 -11.70
C GLY A 156 19.56 -10.99 -10.65
N GLU A 157 19.89 -10.90 -9.35
CA GLU A 157 18.96 -11.15 -8.25
C GLU A 157 17.94 -10.01 -8.15
N PRO A 158 16.63 -10.31 -7.99
CA PRO A 158 15.60 -9.30 -7.91
C PRO A 158 15.60 -8.58 -6.55
N SER A 159 15.23 -7.31 -6.55
CA SER A 159 14.84 -6.60 -5.35
C SER A 159 13.58 -7.18 -4.71
N HIS A 160 13.40 -6.97 -3.41
CA HIS A 160 12.22 -7.43 -2.70
C HIS A 160 11.60 -6.32 -1.85
N VAL A 161 10.27 -6.25 -1.87
CA VAL A 161 9.51 -5.55 -0.84
C VAL A 161 9.30 -6.54 0.30
N ARG A 162 9.92 -6.28 1.45
CA ARG A 162 9.83 -7.12 2.66
C ARG A 162 8.65 -6.74 3.55
N ALA A 163 8.23 -5.48 3.52
CA ALA A 163 7.06 -5.00 4.24
C ALA A 163 6.26 -4.02 3.39
N TRP A 164 4.93 -4.11 3.49
CA TRP A 164 3.98 -3.15 2.94
C TRP A 164 2.83 -3.01 3.93
N TRP A 165 2.83 -1.91 4.68
CA TRP A 165 1.81 -1.62 5.68
C TRP A 165 0.84 -0.58 5.15
N SER A 166 -0.45 -0.81 5.37
CA SER A 166 -1.52 0.08 4.96
C SER A 166 -1.53 1.38 5.78
N GLN A 167 -2.12 2.44 5.21
CA GLN A 167 -2.47 3.66 5.95
C GLN A 167 -3.19 3.35 7.27
N THR A 168 -4.11 2.39 7.28
CA THR A 168 -4.86 2.03 8.49
C THR A 168 -3.95 1.44 9.58
N ARG A 169 -2.96 0.63 9.20
CA ARG A 169 -1.95 0.14 10.16
C ARG A 169 -1.08 1.29 10.64
N CYS A 170 -0.61 2.14 9.73
CA CYS A 170 0.17 3.32 10.07
C CYS A 170 -0.56 4.26 11.05
N GLU A 171 -1.85 4.53 10.82
CA GLU A 171 -2.71 5.34 11.70
C GLU A 171 -2.81 4.73 13.11
N ARG A 172 -2.84 3.40 13.24
CA ARG A 172 -2.87 2.74 14.55
C ARG A 172 -1.53 2.83 15.28
N LEU A 173 -0.42 2.73 14.55
CA LEU A 173 0.93 2.71 15.12
C LEU A 173 1.45 4.11 15.44
N TRP A 174 1.13 5.09 14.61
CA TRP A 174 1.77 6.42 14.63
C TRP A 174 0.79 7.58 14.54
N GLY A 175 -0.53 7.34 14.50
CA GLY A 175 -1.54 8.37 14.22
C GLY A 175 -1.57 9.55 15.20
N ASP A 176 -1.00 9.42 16.40
CA ASP A 176 -0.87 10.55 17.32
C ASP A 176 0.16 11.59 16.82
N LEU A 177 1.11 11.18 15.98
CA LEU A 177 2.23 11.99 15.51
C LEU A 177 2.23 12.16 13.99
N ALA A 178 2.11 11.06 13.24
CA ALA A 178 2.23 11.03 11.79
C ALA A 178 1.21 10.11 11.13
N HIS A 179 0.81 10.46 9.90
CA HIS A 179 -0.23 9.76 9.16
C HIS A 179 0.26 9.42 7.73
N PRO A 180 1.27 8.53 7.59
CA PRO A 180 1.75 8.13 6.27
C PRO A 180 0.71 7.27 5.56
N ASP A 181 0.68 7.38 4.23
CA ASP A 181 -0.26 6.61 3.41
C ASP A 181 0.13 5.13 3.32
N ALA A 182 1.41 4.83 3.54
CA ALA A 182 1.94 3.49 3.73
C ALA A 182 3.32 3.52 4.38
N PHE A 183 3.73 2.39 4.94
CA PHE A 183 5.13 2.10 5.25
C PHE A 183 5.63 0.97 4.34
N GLY A 184 6.88 1.07 3.91
CA GLY A 184 7.54 0.07 3.09
C GLY A 184 8.93 -0.28 3.59
N ARG A 185 9.29 -1.56 3.52
CA ARG A 185 10.67 -2.03 3.61
C ARG A 185 11.10 -2.62 2.28
N TYR A 186 12.13 -2.08 1.67
CA TYR A 186 12.62 -2.47 0.36
C TYR A 186 14.10 -2.89 0.44
N THR A 187 14.41 -4.08 -0.09
CA THR A 187 15.76 -4.64 -0.12
C THR A 187 16.25 -4.77 -1.56
N TYR A 188 17.47 -4.29 -1.82
CA TYR A 188 18.18 -4.47 -3.08
C TYR A 188 19.63 -4.86 -2.77
N ALA A 189 20.05 -6.06 -3.19
CA ALA A 189 21.27 -6.69 -2.69
C ALA A 189 21.32 -6.60 -1.15
N GLU A 190 22.42 -6.11 -0.59
CA GLU A 190 22.61 -5.97 0.87
C GLU A 190 21.98 -4.68 1.44
N THR A 191 21.43 -3.80 0.60
CA THR A 191 20.88 -2.52 1.04
C THR A 191 19.40 -2.66 1.38
N THR A 192 19.04 -2.32 2.62
CA THR A 192 17.64 -2.21 3.07
C THR A 192 17.27 -0.76 3.34
N LEU A 193 16.12 -0.35 2.79
CA LEU A 193 15.50 0.96 2.98
C LEU A 193 14.11 0.80 3.60
N ASP A 194 13.95 1.31 4.81
CA ASP A 194 12.65 1.60 5.42
C ASP A 194 12.22 3.00 5.00
N PHE A 195 10.94 3.16 4.68
CA PHE A 195 10.40 4.45 4.31
C PHE A 195 8.90 4.57 4.59
N PHE A 196 8.49 5.81 4.84
CA PHE A 196 7.10 6.23 4.72
C PHE A 196 6.80 6.70 3.31
N LEU A 197 5.62 6.37 2.80
CA LEU A 197 5.12 6.86 1.52
C LEU A 197 3.99 7.87 1.74
N GLU A 198 4.09 8.97 0.99
CA GLU A 198 3.10 10.04 0.89
C GLU A 198 2.70 10.16 -0.60
N TYR A 199 1.43 9.91 -0.91
CA TYR A 199 0.94 9.81 -2.28
C TYR A 199 0.01 10.99 -2.61
N ASP A 200 0.39 11.81 -3.59
CA ASP A 200 -0.41 12.96 -4.02
C ASP A 200 -1.14 12.66 -5.33
N LEU A 201 -2.43 13.04 -5.39
CA LEU A 201 -3.25 13.00 -6.60
C LEU A 201 -3.45 14.39 -7.23
N ASP A 202 -2.89 15.45 -6.65
CA ASP A 202 -3.06 16.86 -7.03
C ASP A 202 -4.55 17.28 -7.08
N THR A 203 -5.36 16.76 -6.15
CA THR A 203 -6.82 16.91 -6.21
C THR A 203 -7.38 18.23 -5.69
N THR A 204 -6.55 19.12 -5.13
CA THR A 204 -6.80 20.50 -4.59
C THR A 204 -6.13 20.78 -3.23
N ARG A 205 -5.30 19.87 -2.69
CA ARG A 205 -4.62 20.11 -1.41
C ARG A 205 -3.58 21.24 -1.51
N GLU A 206 -3.76 22.25 -0.65
CA GLU A 206 -2.78 23.32 -0.41
C GLU A 206 -1.41 22.70 -0.09
N LEU A 207 -0.36 23.14 -0.78
CA LEU A 207 1.02 22.65 -0.59
C LEU A 207 1.52 22.86 0.84
N SER A 208 0.99 23.87 1.54
CA SER A 208 1.24 24.13 2.95
C SER A 208 0.83 22.94 3.83
N LYS A 209 -0.32 22.30 3.55
CA LYS A 209 -0.80 21.13 4.30
C LYS A 209 0.06 19.91 4.04
N VAL A 210 0.51 19.72 2.79
CA VAL A 210 1.45 18.65 2.44
C VAL A 210 2.77 18.84 3.19
N ALA A 211 3.32 20.05 3.16
CA ALA A 211 4.59 20.34 3.83
C ALA A 211 4.48 20.29 5.37
N ALA A 212 3.33 20.70 5.93
CA ALA A 212 3.09 20.66 7.37
C ALA A 212 3.16 19.25 7.96
N LYS A 213 2.96 18.19 7.15
CA LYS A 213 3.15 16.80 7.57
C LYS A 213 4.57 16.53 8.10
N LEU A 214 5.58 17.26 7.61
CA LEU A 214 6.96 17.10 8.07
C LEU A 214 7.11 17.33 9.58
N ASN A 215 6.29 18.19 10.19
CA ASN A 215 6.33 18.39 11.63
C ASN A 215 5.96 17.12 12.40
N GLY A 216 4.92 16.41 11.94
CA GLY A 216 4.48 15.15 12.55
C GLY A 216 5.51 14.03 12.40
N PHE A 217 6.13 13.92 11.21
CA PHE A 217 7.22 12.96 11.00
C PHE A 217 8.47 13.31 11.83
N ALA A 218 8.85 14.59 11.91
CA ALA A 218 9.97 15.04 12.74
C ALA A 218 9.73 14.73 14.22
N GLU A 219 8.51 14.94 14.70
CA GLU A 219 8.13 14.60 16.07
C GLU A 219 8.12 13.08 16.31
N LEU A 220 7.67 12.30 15.33
CA LEU A 220 7.75 10.84 15.37
C LEU A 220 9.22 10.37 15.48
N ALA A 221 10.11 10.91 14.65
CA ALA A 221 11.54 10.59 14.70
C ALA A 221 12.16 10.98 16.05
N ARG A 222 11.82 12.16 16.58
CA ARG A 222 12.27 12.63 17.89
C ARG A 222 11.79 11.74 19.03
N THR A 223 10.55 11.28 18.97
CA THR A 223 9.92 10.48 20.04
C THR A 223 10.41 9.03 20.03
N THR A 224 10.59 8.45 18.84
CA THR A 224 11.01 7.04 18.69
C THR A 224 12.52 6.86 18.61
N GLY A 225 13.28 7.91 18.30
CA GLY A 225 14.69 7.82 17.94
C GLY A 225 14.94 7.19 16.56
N LEU A 226 13.89 6.91 15.78
CA LEU A 226 13.99 6.28 14.46
C LEU A 226 13.93 7.35 13.36
N ILE A 227 15.04 7.52 12.65
CA ILE A 227 15.16 8.41 11.50
C ILE A 227 14.78 7.63 10.24
N THR A 228 13.47 7.63 9.93
CA THR A 228 12.89 6.95 8.77
C THR A 228 12.57 7.97 7.65
N PRO A 229 13.11 7.78 6.43
CA PRO A 229 12.80 8.63 5.29
C PRO A 229 11.32 8.72 4.91
N VAL A 230 10.90 9.89 4.44
CA VAL A 230 9.57 10.13 3.85
C VAL A 230 9.68 10.36 2.35
N LEU A 231 9.00 9.52 1.57
CA LEU A 231 8.98 9.56 0.12
C LEU A 231 7.67 10.17 -0.38
N PHE A 232 7.74 11.30 -1.07
CA PHE A 232 6.59 11.94 -1.69
C PHE A 232 6.49 11.55 -3.16
N TRP A 233 5.39 10.89 -3.53
CA TRP A 233 5.06 10.55 -4.90
C TRP A 233 3.98 11.49 -5.43
N VAL A 234 4.30 12.28 -6.45
CA VAL A 234 3.39 13.29 -7.01
C VAL A 234 3.11 13.02 -8.50
N PRO A 235 2.02 13.55 -9.10
CA PRO A 235 1.63 13.15 -10.44
C PRO A 235 2.48 13.75 -11.57
N SER A 236 3.05 14.94 -11.40
CA SER A 236 3.76 15.66 -12.47
C SER A 236 4.99 16.39 -11.98
N ILE A 237 5.90 16.71 -12.90
CA ILE A 237 7.13 17.46 -12.60
C ILE A 237 6.78 18.85 -12.05
N ALA A 238 5.78 19.52 -12.62
CA ALA A 238 5.32 20.83 -12.15
C ALA A 238 4.74 20.78 -10.73
N ARG A 239 4.08 19.69 -10.35
CA ARG A 239 3.63 19.47 -8.96
C ARG A 239 4.80 19.17 -8.04
N GLU A 240 5.80 18.40 -8.51
CA GLU A 240 7.02 18.10 -7.77
C GLU A 240 7.78 19.37 -7.42
N THR A 241 8.06 20.25 -8.38
CA THR A 241 8.78 21.51 -8.15
C THR A 241 8.12 22.36 -7.06
N ARG A 242 6.80 22.53 -7.14
CA ARG A 242 6.04 23.32 -6.16
C ARG A 242 5.98 22.65 -4.79
N THR A 243 5.81 21.33 -4.75
CA THR A 243 5.81 20.53 -3.51
C THR A 243 7.16 20.58 -2.84
N ARG A 244 8.23 20.38 -3.60
CA ARG A 244 9.61 20.45 -3.12
C ARG A 244 9.95 21.83 -2.54
N ALA A 245 9.55 22.93 -3.19
CA ALA A 245 9.74 24.28 -2.65
C ALA A 245 8.97 24.52 -1.33
N ALA A 246 7.80 23.93 -1.16
CA ALA A 246 7.04 24.00 0.10
C ALA A 246 7.67 23.12 1.20
N LEU A 247 8.11 21.91 0.83
CA LEU A 247 8.81 20.98 1.72
C LEU A 247 10.11 21.60 2.22
N HIS A 248 10.95 22.15 1.33
CA HIS A 248 12.23 22.78 1.69
C HIS A 248 12.06 23.87 2.75
N ARG A 249 11.15 24.82 2.52
CA ARG A 249 10.86 25.90 3.47
C ARG A 249 10.39 25.41 4.84
N THR A 250 9.72 24.26 4.90
CA THR A 250 9.26 23.68 6.17
C THR A 250 10.37 22.88 6.84
N TRP A 251 11.12 22.13 6.03
CA TRP A 251 12.29 21.34 6.44
C TRP A 251 13.37 22.21 7.08
N GLU A 252 13.71 23.36 6.48
CA GLU A 252 14.69 24.33 7.04
C GLU A 252 14.27 24.90 8.40
N ARG A 253 12.98 24.87 8.74
CA ARG A 253 12.43 25.37 10.00
C ARG A 253 12.27 24.29 11.06
N LEU A 254 12.56 23.03 10.73
CA LEU A 254 12.56 21.96 11.73
C LEU A 254 13.71 22.16 12.72
N PRO A 255 13.55 21.75 13.99
CA PRO A 255 14.63 21.83 14.98
C PRO A 255 15.88 21.04 14.57
N ASP A 256 15.71 19.92 13.88
CA ASP A 256 16.79 19.09 13.33
C ASP A 256 16.44 18.61 11.90
N PRO A 257 16.72 19.42 10.86
CA PRO A 257 16.37 19.10 9.48
C PRO A 257 17.03 17.80 8.98
N GLU A 258 18.27 17.54 9.36
CA GLU A 258 19.00 16.34 8.95
C GLU A 258 18.41 15.05 9.56
N ALA A 259 17.52 15.13 10.56
CA ALA A 259 16.80 13.99 11.13
C ALA A 259 15.48 13.74 10.39
N MET A 260 15.23 14.49 9.32
CA MET A 260 14.06 14.34 8.47
C MET A 260 14.48 14.11 7.02
N PRO A 261 14.87 12.88 6.67
CA PRO A 261 15.19 12.52 5.29
C PRO A 261 13.93 12.56 4.43
N VAL A 262 13.97 13.33 3.35
CA VAL A 262 12.83 13.48 2.44
C VAL A 262 13.30 13.27 1.01
N ALA A 263 12.54 12.57 0.18
CA ALA A 263 12.73 12.58 -1.27
C ALA A 263 11.40 12.76 -1.99
N THR A 264 11.45 13.36 -3.18
CA THR A 264 10.30 13.56 -4.05
C THR A 264 10.49 12.78 -5.36
N ALA A 265 9.40 12.31 -5.96
CA ALA A 265 9.40 11.77 -7.32
C ALA A 265 8.10 12.14 -8.04
N ALA A 266 8.20 12.43 -9.33
CA ALA A 266 7.05 12.64 -10.20
C ALA A 266 6.73 11.39 -11.01
N ALA A 267 5.47 10.96 -10.97
CA ALA A 267 4.93 9.85 -11.76
C ALA A 267 5.19 10.00 -13.27
N GLU A 268 5.11 11.23 -13.77
CA GLU A 268 5.38 11.59 -15.17
C GLU A 268 6.79 11.17 -15.66
N LEU A 269 7.76 11.02 -14.75
CA LEU A 269 9.13 10.61 -15.08
C LEU A 269 9.30 9.10 -15.20
N VAL A 270 8.33 8.32 -14.75
CA VAL A 270 8.40 6.86 -14.85
C VAL A 270 8.22 6.46 -16.30
N SER A 271 9.14 5.63 -16.79
CA SER A 271 9.12 5.14 -18.16
C SER A 271 7.74 4.57 -18.51
N PRO A 272 7.11 5.01 -19.61
CA PRO A 272 5.82 4.47 -20.00
C PRO A 272 6.02 3.01 -20.44
N GLY A 273 5.26 2.08 -19.87
CA GLY A 273 5.31 0.69 -20.31
C GLY A 273 4.80 -0.31 -19.28
N ALA A 274 4.80 -1.58 -19.69
CA ALA A 274 4.38 -2.71 -18.87
C ALA A 274 5.37 -3.07 -17.76
N GLN A 275 6.55 -2.45 -17.71
CA GLN A 275 7.59 -2.66 -16.70
C GLN A 275 7.88 -1.40 -15.88
N ALA A 276 6.99 -0.40 -15.95
CA ALA A 276 7.07 0.84 -15.19
C ALA A 276 7.19 0.53 -13.69
N SER A 277 8.20 1.11 -13.03
CA SER A 277 8.48 0.83 -11.62
C SER A 277 8.86 2.10 -10.87
N PRO A 278 8.36 2.30 -9.64
CA PRO A 278 8.82 3.40 -8.81
C PRO A 278 10.27 3.21 -8.34
N ALA A 279 10.92 2.07 -8.60
CA ALA A 279 12.34 1.87 -8.34
C ALA A 279 13.29 2.53 -9.36
N GLU A 280 12.74 3.10 -10.45
CA GLU A 280 13.48 3.82 -11.49
C GLU A 280 14.23 5.05 -10.95
N GLN A 281 15.08 5.64 -11.79
CA GLN A 281 15.88 6.84 -11.45
C GLN A 281 15.02 8.11 -11.48
N VAL A 282 14.03 8.17 -10.58
CA VAL A 282 13.03 9.25 -10.54
C VAL A 282 13.07 10.03 -9.23
N TRP A 283 13.81 9.60 -8.22
CA TRP A 283 13.77 10.17 -6.87
C TRP A 283 14.79 11.29 -6.67
N LEU A 284 14.37 12.39 -6.08
CA LEU A 284 15.23 13.53 -5.77
C LEU A 284 15.25 13.76 -4.25
N PRO A 285 16.32 13.39 -3.53
CA PRO A 285 16.48 13.72 -2.11
C PRO A 285 16.40 15.23 -1.87
N LEU A 286 15.72 15.66 -0.82
CA LEU A 286 15.65 17.07 -0.39
C LEU A 286 17.00 17.49 0.20
N GLY A 287 17.43 18.73 -0.05
CA GLY A 287 18.70 19.27 0.46
C GLY A 287 19.95 18.89 -0.36
N THR A 288 19.82 18.09 -1.43
CA THR A 288 20.90 17.81 -2.39
C THR A 288 20.56 18.33 -3.78
N ASP A 289 21.51 18.96 -4.46
CA ASP A 289 21.35 19.48 -5.84
C ASP A 289 21.72 18.48 -6.93
N SER A 290 22.19 17.30 -6.55
CA SER A 290 22.92 16.41 -7.46
C SER A 290 22.16 15.11 -7.75
N GLU A 291 21.40 15.18 -8.85
CA GLU A 291 20.82 14.08 -9.64
C GLU A 291 19.70 13.26 -9.01
N ARG A 292 18.81 12.78 -9.89
CA ARG A 292 17.80 11.78 -9.51
C ARG A 292 18.46 10.43 -9.23
N LYS A 293 17.92 9.72 -8.26
CA LYS A 293 18.40 8.43 -7.77
C LYS A 293 17.35 7.36 -8.01
N ARG A 294 17.83 6.11 -8.11
CA ARG A 294 16.98 4.92 -8.00
C ARG A 294 16.57 4.72 -6.55
N LEU A 295 15.46 4.02 -6.31
CA LEU A 295 14.97 3.79 -4.94
C LEU A 295 16.03 3.15 -4.03
N HIS A 296 16.80 2.17 -4.53
CA HIS A 296 17.88 1.53 -3.76
C HIS A 296 19.08 2.44 -3.47
N HIS A 297 19.28 3.51 -4.24
CA HIS A 297 20.35 4.48 -4.00
C HIS A 297 19.97 5.54 -2.95
N LEU A 298 18.69 5.63 -2.56
CA LEU A 298 18.25 6.60 -1.54
C LEU A 298 18.82 6.29 -0.15
N ALA A 299 19.04 5.01 0.17
CA ALA A 299 19.62 4.61 1.45
C ALA A 299 21.00 5.23 1.71
N ALA A 300 21.76 5.57 0.67
CA ALA A 300 23.07 6.22 0.78
C ALA A 300 22.99 7.76 0.80
N ALA A 301 21.82 8.35 0.52
CA ALA A 301 21.65 9.81 0.50
C ALA A 301 21.59 10.44 1.91
N TRP A 302 21.38 9.62 2.95
CA TRP A 302 21.13 10.09 4.31
C TRP A 302 21.95 9.31 5.34
N PRO A 303 23.15 9.81 5.71
CA PRO A 303 24.05 9.10 6.63
C PRO A 303 23.46 8.85 8.02
N ARG A 304 22.57 9.73 8.50
CA ARG A 304 21.96 9.64 9.84
C ARG A 304 20.69 8.79 9.90
N ARG A 305 20.25 8.19 8.79
CA ARG A 305 19.06 7.33 8.81
C ARG A 305 19.26 6.16 9.76
N THR A 306 18.21 5.71 10.43
CA THR A 306 18.30 4.51 11.24
C THR A 306 18.35 3.28 10.31
N PRO A 307 19.36 2.39 10.46
CA PRO A 307 19.36 1.12 9.75
C PRO A 307 18.14 0.28 10.14
N PRO A 308 17.50 -0.43 9.19
CA PRO A 308 16.38 -1.31 9.49
C PRO A 308 16.79 -2.42 10.46
N ALA A 309 15.96 -2.69 11.47
CA ALA A 309 16.11 -3.87 12.32
C ALA A 309 15.93 -5.17 11.50
N GLU A 310 16.51 -6.29 11.93
CA GLU A 310 16.34 -7.57 11.21
C GLU A 310 14.88 -8.03 11.19
N GLU A 311 14.17 -7.81 12.30
CA GLU A 311 12.75 -8.14 12.44
C GLU A 311 11.88 -6.96 12.03
N ILE A 312 10.76 -7.25 11.36
CA ILE A 312 9.85 -6.23 10.81
C ILE A 312 8.51 -6.25 11.52
N ASP A 313 8.05 -7.41 11.97
CA ASP A 313 6.64 -7.59 12.25
C ASP A 313 6.30 -7.00 13.62
N PRO A 314 5.44 -5.95 13.69
CA PRO A 314 4.90 -5.55 14.96
C PRO A 314 4.07 -6.72 15.48
N GLU A 315 4.39 -7.18 16.69
CA GLU A 315 3.61 -8.19 17.39
C GLU A 315 2.11 -7.85 17.35
N PRO A 316 1.21 -8.85 17.30
CA PRO A 316 -0.21 -8.60 17.34
C PRO A 316 -0.57 -7.72 18.55
N THR A 317 -1.09 -6.53 18.26
CA THR A 317 -1.45 -5.57 19.30
C THR A 317 -2.95 -5.56 19.53
N ALA A 318 -3.35 -5.58 20.79
CA ALA A 318 -4.73 -5.41 21.21
C ALA A 318 -4.95 -3.97 21.68
N LEU A 319 -5.84 -3.23 21.00
CA LEU A 319 -6.24 -1.88 21.39
C LEU A 319 -7.77 -1.81 21.45
N GLY A 320 -8.32 -1.47 22.61
CA GLY A 320 -9.77 -1.34 22.80
C GLY A 320 -10.56 -2.62 22.49
N GLY A 321 -9.95 -3.79 22.73
CA GLY A 321 -10.55 -5.10 22.41
C GLY A 321 -10.49 -5.48 20.93
N ILE A 322 -9.82 -4.68 20.08
CA ILE A 322 -9.53 -5.01 18.68
C ILE A 322 -8.10 -5.52 18.59
N ILE A 323 -7.93 -6.71 18.02
CA ILE A 323 -6.65 -7.36 17.76
C ILE A 323 -6.23 -7.04 16.33
N THR A 324 -5.06 -6.43 16.19
CA THR A 324 -4.42 -6.21 14.90
C THR A 324 -3.60 -7.44 14.54
N LEU A 325 -4.00 -8.16 13.49
CA LEU A 325 -3.22 -9.29 12.98
C LEU A 325 -1.82 -8.84 12.51
N SER A 326 -0.85 -9.75 12.47
CA SER A 326 0.45 -9.50 11.84
C SER A 326 0.25 -9.08 10.38
N PRO A 327 1.08 -8.17 9.85
CA PRO A 327 0.97 -7.74 8.46
C PRO A 327 1.20 -8.93 7.52
N PRO A 328 0.42 -9.07 6.43
CA PRO A 328 0.70 -10.10 5.44
C PRO A 328 2.05 -9.83 4.75
N PRO A 329 2.81 -10.89 4.39
CA PRO A 329 4.00 -10.70 3.57
C PRO A 329 3.59 -10.10 2.21
N PRO A 330 4.37 -9.17 1.62
CA PRO A 330 3.98 -8.51 0.36
C PRO A 330 3.88 -9.45 -0.86
N GLN A 331 4.50 -10.63 -0.79
CA GLN A 331 4.43 -11.66 -1.82
C GLN A 331 3.66 -12.89 -1.30
N PRO A 332 2.92 -13.58 -2.19
CA PRO A 332 2.25 -14.82 -1.82
C PRO A 332 3.26 -15.92 -1.48
N PRO A 333 2.84 -16.97 -0.75
CA PRO A 333 3.68 -18.13 -0.50
C PRO A 333 4.15 -18.77 -1.81
N ARG A 334 5.42 -19.17 -1.85
CA ARG A 334 6.07 -19.77 -3.04
C ARG A 334 5.57 -21.19 -3.33
N SER A 335 5.13 -21.91 -2.30
CA SER A 335 4.57 -23.25 -2.38
C SER A 335 3.18 -23.28 -1.74
N GLU A 336 2.28 -24.08 -2.31
CA GLU A 336 1.03 -24.47 -1.66
C GLU A 336 1.30 -25.84 -1.03
N SER A 337 1.44 -25.90 0.30
CA SER A 337 1.38 -27.18 1.01
C SER A 337 -0.05 -27.68 0.94
N TRP A 338 -0.24 -28.84 0.31
CA TRP A 338 -1.53 -29.53 0.18
C TRP A 338 -1.85 -30.35 1.42
#